data_AF-A0A7X9X0H4-F1
#
_entry.id   AF-A0A7X9X0H4-F1
#
_cell.length_a   1.000
_cell.length_b   1.000
_cell.length_c   1.000
_cell.angle_alpha   90.00
_cell.angle_beta   90.00
_cell.angle_gamma   90.00
#
_symmetry.space_group_name_H-M   'P 1'
#
loop_
_entity.id
_entity.type
_entity.pdbx_description
1 polymer ?
#
loop_
_entity_poly.entity_id
_entity_poly.type
_entity_poly.pdbx_seq_one_letter_code
_entity_poly.pdbx_strand_id
1 'polypeptide(L)' 'MEEKRKGQDLEADQPPGETGRLYEQAAPKSDAPPSEEERTLIEAARERADRDRAALRATGYGDHQGEEGF' A
#
# COMPACT_ATOMS: atom_id res chain seq x y z
N MET A 1 -17.56 -21.21 25.49
CA MET A 1 -17.84 -21.01 24.06
C MET A 1 -18.01 -19.51 23.88
N GLU A 2 -17.11 -18.83 23.17
CA GLU A 2 -17.25 -17.39 22.92
C GLU A 2 -18.27 -17.15 21.81
N GLU A 3 -19.29 -16.35 22.11
CA GLU A 3 -20.31 -15.92 21.15
C GLU A 3 -19.71 -14.84 20.23
N LYS A 4 -19.75 -15.06 18.91
CA LYS A 4 -19.31 -14.07 17.91
C LYS A 4 -20.20 -12.84 17.99
N ARG A 5 -19.60 -11.65 18.16
CA ARG A 5 -20.32 -10.37 18.20
C ARG A 5 -20.97 -10.11 16.84
N LYS A 6 -22.28 -9.80 16.88
CA LYS A 6 -23.07 -9.46 15.69
C LYS A 6 -22.49 -8.20 15.03
N GLY A 7 -22.02 -8.32 13.79
CA GLY A 7 -21.42 -7.22 13.02
C GLY A 7 -19.98 -7.46 12.53
N GLN A 8 -19.34 -8.58 12.89
CA GLN A 8 -18.03 -8.98 12.35
C GLN A 8 -18.15 -10.03 11.24
N ASP A 9 -19.15 -9.89 10.37
CA ASP A 9 -19.26 -10.75 9.19
C ASP A 9 -18.48 -10.08 8.05
N LEU A 10 -17.19 -10.43 7.95
CA LEU A 10 -16.29 -9.91 6.91
C LEU A 10 -16.78 -10.23 5.49
N GLU A 11 -17.70 -11.18 5.33
CA GLU A 11 -18.29 -11.52 4.03
C GLU A 11 -19.46 -10.62 3.63
N ALA A 12 -20.10 -9.94 4.57
CA ALA A 12 -21.27 -9.10 4.28
C ALA A 12 -20.91 -7.70 3.73
N ASP A 13 -19.64 -7.30 3.87
CA ASP A 13 -19.15 -5.97 3.48
C ASP A 13 -18.07 -6.03 2.38
N GLN A 14 -17.96 -7.16 1.66
CA GLN A 14 -17.29 -7.14 0.37
C GLN A 14 -18.24 -6.54 -0.66
N PRO A 15 -17.91 -5.38 -1.26
CA PRO A 15 -18.66 -4.90 -2.42
C PRO A 15 -18.62 -5.99 -3.50
N PRO A 16 -19.71 -6.21 -4.26
CA PRO A 16 -19.74 -7.22 -5.32
C PRO A 16 -18.53 -7.03 -6.22
N GLY A 17 -17.72 -8.09 -6.32
CA GLY A 17 -16.39 -8.07 -6.90
C GLY A 17 -16.37 -7.62 -8.35
N GLU A 18 -16.33 -6.31 -8.57
CA GLU A 18 -16.16 -5.72 -9.89
C GLU A 18 -15.73 -4.24 -9.86
N THR A 19 -15.67 -3.61 -8.69
CA THR A 19 -15.24 -2.20 -8.59
C THR A 19 -13.81 -2.00 -9.10
N GLY A 20 -12.90 -2.96 -8.89
CA GLY A 20 -11.53 -2.89 -9.42
C GLY A 20 -11.42 -2.83 -10.95
N ARG A 21 -12.39 -3.40 -11.68
CA ARG A 21 -12.30 -3.51 -13.16
C ARG A 21 -12.64 -2.21 -13.87
N LEU A 22 -13.58 -1.42 -13.33
CA LEU A 22 -13.94 -0.11 -13.90
C LEU A 22 -12.81 0.91 -13.70
N TYR A 23 -12.19 0.95 -12.52
CA TYR A 23 -11.06 1.84 -12.25
C TYR A 23 -9.83 1.51 -13.11
N GLU A 24 -9.55 0.22 -13.34
CA GLU A 24 -8.45 -0.21 -14.22
C GLU A 24 -8.69 0.09 -15.71
N GLN A 25 -9.96 0.15 -16.16
CA GLN A 25 -10.32 0.53 -17.54
C GLN A 25 -10.33 2.04 -17.76
N ALA A 26 -10.61 2.82 -16.72
CA ALA A 26 -10.71 4.28 -16.80
C ALA A 26 -9.35 4.99 -16.76
N ALA A 27 -8.30 4.34 -16.27
CA ALA A 27 -6.96 4.91 -16.25
C ALA A 27 -6.31 4.78 -17.64
N PRO A 28 -5.87 5.89 -18.28
CA PRO A 28 -5.08 5.80 -19.49
C PRO A 28 -3.77 5.07 -19.14
N LYS A 29 -3.61 3.87 -19.70
CA LYS A 29 -2.37 3.11 -19.59
C LYS A 29 -1.36 3.77 -20.52
N SER A 30 -0.26 4.26 -19.95
CA SER A 30 0.89 4.70 -20.72
C SER A 30 1.93 3.60 -20.71
N ASP A 31 2.20 3.00 -21.86
CA ASP A 31 3.32 2.07 -22.06
C ASP A 31 4.62 2.84 -22.42
N ALA A 32 4.56 4.17 -22.50
CA ALA A 32 5.71 4.98 -22.85
C ALA A 32 6.74 4.96 -21.72
N PRO A 33 8.03 4.77 -22.04
CA PRO A 33 9.08 4.91 -21.04
C PRO A 33 9.08 6.36 -20.51
N PRO A 34 9.38 6.57 -19.22
CA PRO A 34 9.45 7.91 -18.66
C PRO A 34 10.50 8.74 -19.39
N SER A 35 10.17 10.01 -19.61
CA SER A 35 11.08 11.04 -20.10
C SER A 35 12.24 11.27 -19.13
N GLU A 36 13.26 11.99 -19.58
CA GLU A 36 14.44 12.29 -18.75
C GLU A 36 14.11 13.12 -17.50
N GLU A 37 13.16 14.07 -17.63
CA GLU A 37 12.64 14.85 -16.51
C GLU A 37 11.91 13.94 -15.50
N GLU A 38 11.02 13.08 -15.98
CA GLU A 38 10.28 12.13 -15.13
C GLU A 38 11.22 11.16 -14.42
N ARG A 39 12.27 10.67 -15.10
CA ARG A 39 13.30 9.81 -14.48
C ARG A 39 13.99 10.50 -13.33
N THR A 40 14.37 11.76 -13.52
CA THR A 40 15.04 12.57 -12.49
C THR A 40 14.13 12.75 -11.28
N LEU A 41 12.84 13.03 -11.50
CA LEU A 41 11.85 13.15 -10.43
C LEU A 41 11.64 11.83 -9.67
N ILE A 42 11.58 10.70 -10.39
CA ILE A 42 11.45 9.37 -9.79
C ILE A 42 12.67 9.03 -8.93
N GLU A 43 13.88 9.34 -9.41
CA GLU A 43 15.12 9.11 -8.68
C GLU A 43 15.17 9.94 -7.39
N ALA A 44 14.89 11.24 -7.48
CA ALA A 44 14.83 12.12 -6.31
C ALA A 44 13.77 11.68 -5.28
N ALA A 45 12.62 11.19 -5.74
CA ALA A 45 11.57 10.65 -4.86
C ALA A 45 12.04 9.38 -4.14
N ARG A 46 12.77 8.49 -4.82
CA ARG A 46 13.34 7.27 -4.23
C ARG A 46 14.36 7.59 -3.15
N GLU A 47 15.29 8.50 -3.42
CA GLU A 47 16.29 8.93 -2.43
C GLU A 47 15.65 9.53 -1.18
N ARG A 48 14.58 10.29 -1.35
CA ARG A 48 13.82 10.84 -0.22
C ARG A 48 13.14 9.72 0.57
N ALA A 49 12.47 8.79 -0.10
CA ALA A 49 11.81 7.67 0.57
C ALA A 49 12.80 6.80 1.34
N ASP A 50 14.00 6.57 0.81
CA ASP A 50 15.05 5.81 1.48
C ASP A 50 15.56 6.53 2.74
N ARG A 51 15.75 7.86 2.68
CA ARG A 51 16.09 8.66 3.86
C ARG A 51 14.99 8.62 4.92
N ASP A 52 13.74 8.79 4.50
CA ASP A 52 12.59 8.76 5.41
C ASP A 52 12.47 7.37 6.06
N ARG A 53 12.65 6.30 5.30
CA ARG A 53 12.67 4.92 5.82
C ARG A 53 13.82 4.70 6.81
N ALA A 54 15.02 5.20 6.51
CA ALA A 54 16.15 5.11 7.41
C ALA A 54 15.91 5.87 8.73
N ALA A 55 15.29 7.05 8.65
CA ALA A 55 14.90 7.85 9.82
C ALA A 55 13.83 7.15 10.68
N LEU A 56 12.83 6.54 10.05
CA LEU A 56 11.80 5.76 10.77
C LEU A 56 12.41 4.53 11.46
N ARG A 57 13.32 3.82 10.78
CA ARG A 57 14.05 2.70 11.38
C ARG A 57 14.93 3.14 12.55
N ALA A 58 15.60 4.29 12.44
CA ALA A 58 16.44 4.84 13.50
C ALA A 58 15.63 5.28 14.73
N THR A 59 14.36 5.67 14.54
CA THR A 59 13.45 6.05 15.64
C THR A 59 12.69 4.88 16.25
N GLY A 60 12.99 3.63 15.83
CA GLY A 60 12.39 2.40 16.38
C GLY A 60 11.05 2.00 15.73
N TYR A 61 10.54 2.79 14.78
CA TYR A 61 9.36 2.44 13.98
C TYR A 61 9.78 1.49 12.84
N GLY A 62 9.98 0.21 13.17
CA GLY A 62 10.28 -0.83 12.18
C GLY A 62 11.11 -2.01 12.67
N ASP A 63 11.46 -2.06 13.96
CA ASP A 63 12.16 -3.19 14.58
C ASP A 63 11.22 -4.17 15.32
N HIS A 64 9.93 -4.12 15.01
CA HIS A 64 9.00 -5.20 15.35
C HIS A 64 9.29 -6.38 14.42
N GLN A 65 10.33 -7.15 14.75
CA GLN A 65 10.36 -8.58 14.47
C GLN A 65 9.04 -9.13 15.02
N GLY A 66 8.16 -9.65 14.16
CA GLY A 66 6.81 -10.05 14.53
C GLY A 66 6.76 -11.17 15.57
N GLU A 67 6.92 -10.83 16.84
CA GLU A 67 6.53 -11.62 17.99
C GLU A 67 5.33 -10.97 18.69
N GLU A 68 4.27 -10.67 17.95
CA GLU A 68 2.94 -10.62 18.55
C GLU A 68 2.25 -11.94 18.25
N GLY A 69 2.52 -12.91 19.14
CA GLY A 69 1.72 -14.13 19.22
C GLY A 69 0.29 -13.76 19.61
N PHE A 70 -0.64 -14.07 18.72
CA PHE A 70 -2.05 -14.30 19.02
C PHE A 70 -2.42 -15.69 18.52
#